data_AF-A0A484PUD7-F1
#
_entry.id   AF-A0A484PUD7-F1
#
_cell.length_a   1.000
_cell.length_b   1.000
_cell.length_c   1.000
_cell.angle_alpha   90.00
_cell.angle_beta   90.00
_cell.angle_gamma   90.00
#
_symmetry.space_group_name_H-M   'P 1'
#
loop_
_entity.id
_entity.type
_entity.pdbx_description
1 polymer ?
#
loop_
_entity_poly.entity_id
_entity_poly.type
_entity_poly.pdbx_seq_one_letter_code
_entity_poly.pdbx_strand_id
1 'polypeptide(L)'
;MAVAGYSAPLWSPQVTEGEASKTIGFQDLLEARFVHAFVSHGVPLLVVRRCLVSAQQLYGVPYPFTTLRFKTDGKSIFGEAVRQSVDEDPLIDLRSRQVVFREIIVPSLYAGIEYQGEHASKWYPVPKRDHIVLDPARHFGSPINEDTGIPTEALHASYLAEGGDERAAALTAATYDIPLRWVKAAIRYESQLAKASH
;
A
#
# COMPACT_ATOMS: atom_id res chain seq x y z
N MET A 1 -0.65 -18.47 35.41
CA MET A 1 -1.39 -17.67 34.41
C MET A 1 -0.73 -17.90 33.07
N ALA A 2 -1.42 -18.53 32.13
CA ALA A 2 -0.89 -18.74 30.78
C ALA A 2 -0.75 -17.38 30.09
N VAL A 3 0.48 -16.98 29.78
CA VAL A 3 0.75 -15.83 28.92
C VAL A 3 0.39 -16.30 27.51
N ALA A 4 -0.80 -15.91 27.03
CA ALA A 4 -1.16 -16.15 25.65
C ALA A 4 -0.12 -15.42 24.77
N GLY A 5 0.69 -16.18 24.03
CA GLY A 5 1.70 -15.68 23.09
C GLY A 5 1.09 -15.05 21.84
N TYR A 6 -0.09 -14.45 21.94
CA TYR A 6 -0.78 -13.77 20.86
C TYR A 6 -0.71 -12.26 21.08
N SER A 7 -0.02 -11.57 20.17
CA SER A 7 -0.16 -10.13 20.03
C SER A 7 -1.50 -9.85 19.33
N ALA A 8 -2.28 -8.88 19.85
CA ALA A 8 -3.48 -8.38 19.17
C ALA A 8 -3.14 -7.92 17.74
N PRO A 9 -4.07 -7.83 16.78
CA PRO A 9 -3.78 -7.26 15.46
C PRO A 9 -3.28 -5.81 15.56
N LEU A 10 -2.57 -5.31 14.54
CA LEU A 10 -2.08 -3.93 14.53
C LEU A 10 -3.24 -2.92 14.43
N TRP A 11 -4.26 -3.23 13.64
CA TRP A 11 -5.51 -2.48 13.55
C TRP A 11 -6.68 -3.43 13.28
N SER A 12 -7.90 -2.91 13.42
CA SER A 12 -9.11 -3.59 12.98
C SER A 12 -9.35 -3.31 11.50
N PRO A 13 -9.48 -4.34 10.64
CA PRO A 13 -9.69 -4.15 9.19
C PRO A 13 -10.92 -3.29 8.87
N GLN A 14 -10.96 -2.66 7.70
CA GLN A 14 -12.12 -1.88 7.24
C GLN A 14 -13.38 -2.75 7.05
N VAL A 15 -13.21 -4.02 6.70
CA VAL A 15 -14.29 -4.97 6.48
C VAL A 15 -14.27 -6.01 7.61
N THR A 16 -15.21 -5.92 8.54
CA THR A 16 -15.25 -6.76 9.75
C THR A 16 -16.40 -7.78 9.76
N GLU A 17 -17.36 -7.69 8.83
CA GLU A 17 -18.60 -8.46 8.87
C GLU A 17 -18.91 -9.17 7.54
N GLY A 18 -19.59 -10.32 7.64
CA GLY A 18 -20.08 -11.11 6.50
C GLY A 18 -19.08 -12.10 5.88
N GLU A 19 -19.48 -12.71 4.76
CA GLU A 19 -18.62 -13.62 3.97
C GLU A 19 -17.34 -12.93 3.43
N ALA A 20 -17.34 -11.60 3.41
CA ALA A 20 -16.21 -10.75 3.06
C ALA A 20 -15.19 -10.54 4.20
N SER A 21 -15.32 -11.22 5.34
CA SER A 21 -14.40 -11.13 6.51
C SER A 21 -12.93 -11.49 6.23
N LYS A 22 -12.61 -12.01 5.04
CA LYS A 22 -11.24 -12.24 4.56
C LYS A 22 -10.73 -11.16 3.60
N THR A 23 -11.49 -10.07 3.41
CA THR A 23 -11.16 -9.00 2.47
C THR A 23 -10.37 -7.91 3.16
N ILE A 24 -9.37 -7.37 2.46
CA ILE A 24 -8.57 -6.23 2.90
C ILE A 24 -9.15 -4.99 2.22
N GLY A 25 -9.49 -3.96 3.00
CA GLY A 25 -9.95 -2.68 2.44
C GLY A 25 -8.79 -1.88 1.83
N PHE A 26 -9.13 -0.82 1.08
CA PHE A 26 -8.12 0.03 0.44
C PHE A 26 -7.17 0.71 1.44
N GLN A 27 -7.71 1.21 2.57
CA GLN A 27 -6.85 1.81 3.60
C GLN A 27 -6.02 0.75 4.31
N ASP A 28 -6.58 -0.45 4.53
CA ASP A 28 -5.83 -1.57 5.10
C ASP A 28 -4.64 -1.94 4.22
N LEU A 29 -4.85 -2.00 2.90
CA LEU A 29 -3.80 -2.30 1.93
C LEU A 29 -2.68 -1.26 2.00
N LEU A 30 -3.03 0.03 2.00
CA LEU A 30 -2.05 1.09 2.08
C LEU A 30 -1.30 1.06 3.43
N GLU A 31 -2.00 0.94 4.55
CA GLU A 31 -1.38 0.86 5.88
C GLU A 31 -0.45 -0.36 5.98
N ALA A 32 -0.86 -1.50 5.43
CA ALA A 32 -0.03 -2.72 5.36
C ALA A 32 1.24 -2.52 4.51
N ARG A 33 1.20 -1.73 3.43
CA ARG A 33 2.41 -1.37 2.66
C ARG A 33 3.41 -0.59 3.51
N PHE A 34 2.94 0.33 4.36
CA PHE A 34 3.81 1.04 5.29
C PHE A 34 4.42 0.08 6.32
N VAL A 35 3.61 -0.79 6.94
CA VAL A 35 4.11 -1.79 7.89
C VAL A 35 5.13 -2.72 7.25
N HIS A 36 4.86 -3.22 6.04
CA HIS A 36 5.80 -4.04 5.29
C HIS A 36 7.12 -3.31 5.04
N ALA A 37 7.09 -2.03 4.68
CA ALA A 37 8.29 -1.23 4.50
C ALA A 37 9.09 -1.08 5.80
N PHE A 38 8.43 -0.81 6.94
CA PHE A 38 9.09 -0.76 8.25
C PHE A 38 9.79 -2.07 8.59
N VAL A 39 9.06 -3.19 8.47
CA VAL A 39 9.58 -4.52 8.80
C VAL A 39 10.73 -4.92 7.88
N SER A 40 10.63 -4.62 6.59
CA SER A 40 11.68 -4.95 5.59
C SER A 40 13.00 -4.21 5.84
N HIS A 41 12.97 -3.07 6.54
CA HIS A 41 14.15 -2.33 6.97
C HIS A 41 14.56 -2.66 8.43
N GLY A 42 14.08 -3.79 8.97
CA GLY A 42 14.51 -4.31 10.27
C GLY A 42 13.85 -3.65 11.48
N VAL A 43 12.78 -2.87 11.30
CA VAL A 43 12.04 -2.31 12.44
C VAL A 43 11.22 -3.42 13.12
N PRO A 44 11.41 -3.65 14.43
CA PRO A 44 10.61 -4.64 15.16
C PRO A 44 9.11 -4.29 15.12
N LEU A 45 8.25 -5.29 14.93
CA LEU A 45 6.79 -5.10 14.91
C LEU A 45 6.24 -4.42 16.17
N LEU A 46 6.89 -4.62 17.33
CA LEU A 46 6.52 -3.93 18.57
C LEU A 46 6.71 -2.40 18.46
N VAL A 47 7.78 -1.95 17.81
CA VAL A 47 8.03 -0.52 17.55
C VAL A 47 7.02 0.02 16.56
N VAL A 48 6.73 -0.73 15.48
CA VAL A 48 5.69 -0.36 14.51
C VAL A 48 4.33 -0.19 15.19
N ARG A 49 3.94 -1.15 16.05
CA ARG A 49 2.69 -1.07 16.83
C ARG A 49 2.63 0.20 17.68
N ARG A 50 3.70 0.53 18.40
CA ARG A 50 3.74 1.72 19.26
C ARG A 50 3.64 3.00 18.43
N CYS A 51 4.37 3.07 17.34
CA CYS A 51 4.28 4.19 16.39
C CYS A 51 2.85 4.35 15.86
N LEU A 52 2.21 3.25 15.46
CA LEU A 52 0.84 3.22 14.99
C LEU A 52 -0.14 3.76 16.06
N VAL A 53 -0.08 3.22 17.27
CA VAL A 53 -0.95 3.64 18.39
C VAL A 53 -0.75 5.12 18.73
N SER A 54 0.50 5.58 18.82
CA SER A 54 0.81 7.00 19.07
C SER A 54 0.27 7.90 17.96
N ALA A 55 0.40 7.49 16.70
CA ALA A 55 -0.12 8.26 15.57
C ALA A 55 -1.66 8.28 15.53
N GLN A 56 -2.32 7.14 15.83
CA GLN A 56 -3.77 7.07 15.97
C GLN A 56 -4.29 8.01 17.07
N GLN A 57 -3.63 8.02 18.23
CA GLN A 57 -3.99 8.90 19.35
C GLN A 57 -3.78 10.38 19.02
N LEU A 58 -2.67 10.72 18.36
CA LEU A 58 -2.34 12.10 18.02
C LEU A 58 -3.24 12.67 16.92
N TYR A 59 -3.55 11.87 15.90
CA TYR A 59 -4.29 12.32 14.72
C TYR A 59 -5.78 12.05 14.78
N GLY A 60 -6.23 11.14 15.66
CA GLY A 60 -7.64 10.76 15.78
C GLY A 60 -8.17 10.02 14.54
N VAL A 61 -7.30 9.34 13.79
CA VAL A 61 -7.67 8.58 12.59
C VAL A 61 -7.29 7.10 12.72
N PRO A 62 -8.05 6.18 12.09
CA PRO A 62 -7.78 4.75 12.16
C PRO A 62 -6.53 4.31 11.38
N TYR A 63 -6.24 4.98 10.26
CA TYR A 63 -5.13 4.66 9.34
C TYR A 63 -4.15 5.84 9.27
N PRO A 64 -3.29 6.03 10.29
CA PRO A 64 -2.47 7.22 10.37
C PRO A 64 -1.28 7.20 9.40
N PHE A 65 -0.69 6.04 9.04
CA PHE A 65 0.53 6.03 8.24
C PHE A 65 0.32 6.56 6.82
N THR A 66 -0.89 6.37 6.28
CA THR A 66 -1.26 6.86 4.95
C THR A 66 -1.48 8.36 4.89
N THR A 67 -1.67 9.05 6.03
CA THR A 67 -1.99 10.48 6.07
C THR A 67 -0.84 11.39 5.66
N LEU A 68 -1.17 12.60 5.19
CA LEU A 68 -0.18 13.63 4.88
C LEU A 68 0.55 14.13 6.14
N ARG A 69 -0.11 14.14 7.30
CA ARG A 69 0.52 14.50 8.58
C ARG A 69 1.60 13.52 8.99
N PHE A 70 1.39 12.21 8.78
CA PHE A 70 2.42 11.23 9.09
C PHE A 70 3.66 11.38 8.20
N LYS A 71 3.48 11.86 6.96
CA LYS A 71 4.61 12.20 6.07
C LYS A 71 5.48 13.33 6.65
N THR A 72 4.90 14.31 7.33
CA THR A 72 5.65 15.44 7.90
C THR A 72 6.19 15.13 9.30
N ASP A 73 5.35 14.58 10.16
CA ASP A 73 5.61 14.50 11.60
C ASP A 73 5.94 13.06 12.06
N GLY A 74 5.75 12.06 11.18
CA GLY A 74 5.93 10.65 11.51
C GLY A 74 7.34 10.31 12.01
N LYS A 75 8.36 11.09 11.62
CA LYS A 75 9.72 10.93 12.12
C LYS A 75 9.80 11.13 13.63
N SER A 76 9.10 12.14 14.16
CA SER A 76 9.08 12.44 15.59
C SER A 76 8.34 11.36 16.36
N ILE A 77 7.18 10.92 15.84
CA ILE A 77 6.36 9.85 16.44
C ILE A 77 7.13 8.54 16.48
N PHE A 78 7.79 8.18 15.38
CA PHE A 78 8.63 6.99 15.31
C PHE A 78 9.79 7.04 16.29
N GLY A 79 10.48 8.19 16.38
CA GLY A 79 11.56 8.39 17.36
C GLY A 79 11.09 8.21 18.81
N GLU A 80 9.87 8.62 19.13
CA GLU A 80 9.28 8.38 20.45
C GLU A 80 8.92 6.91 20.68
N ALA A 81 8.33 6.25 19.68
CA ALA A 81 8.03 4.82 19.75
C ALA A 81 9.29 3.97 19.98
N VAL A 82 10.40 4.36 19.34
CA VAL A 82 11.72 3.76 19.58
C VAL A 82 12.18 3.99 21.02
N ARG A 83 12.16 5.24 21.52
CA ARG A 83 12.59 5.57 22.90
C ARG A 83 11.90 4.71 23.95
N GLN A 84 10.60 4.48 23.78
CA GLN A 84 9.83 3.70 24.73
C GLN A 84 10.20 2.20 24.69
N SER A 85 10.83 1.72 23.60
CA SER A 85 11.06 0.29 23.30
C SER A 85 12.42 -0.26 23.71
N VAL A 86 13.34 0.57 24.19
CA VAL A 86 14.70 0.17 24.55
C VAL A 86 14.91 0.39 26.05
N ASP A 87 15.42 -0.63 26.75
CA ASP A 87 15.84 -0.55 28.16
C ASP A 87 17.31 -0.08 28.33
N GLU A 88 18.11 0.01 27.25
CA GLU A 88 19.51 0.42 27.26
C GLU A 88 19.81 1.61 26.31
N ASP A 89 20.97 2.25 26.54
CA ASP A 89 21.37 3.63 26.14
C ASP A 89 20.62 4.23 24.93
N PRO A 90 19.55 5.01 25.18
CA PRO A 90 18.59 5.41 24.16
C PRO A 90 19.18 6.36 23.11
N LEU A 91 20.30 7.04 23.38
CA LEU A 91 20.82 8.10 22.49
C LEU A 91 21.48 7.55 21.21
N ILE A 92 22.21 6.44 21.31
CA ILE A 92 22.93 5.83 20.17
C ILE A 92 21.94 5.13 19.24
N ASP A 93 20.97 4.40 19.80
CA ASP A 93 19.93 3.70 19.05
C ASP A 93 18.96 4.67 18.36
N LEU A 94 18.65 5.81 18.99
CA LEU A 94 17.80 6.84 18.38
C LEU A 94 18.38 7.43 17.10
N ARG A 95 19.67 7.77 17.08
CA ARG A 95 20.28 8.39 15.90
C ARG A 95 20.34 7.41 14.73
N SER A 96 20.74 6.17 15.00
CA SER A 96 20.71 5.05 14.05
C SER A 96 19.30 4.83 13.49
N ARG A 97 18.30 4.68 14.36
CA ARG A 97 16.93 4.38 13.93
C ARG A 97 16.18 5.58 13.32
N GLN A 98 16.56 6.82 13.64
CA GLN A 98 16.03 8.01 12.94
C GLN A 98 16.59 8.16 11.52
N VAL A 99 17.80 7.66 11.25
CA VAL A 99 18.31 7.52 9.87
C VAL A 99 17.52 6.46 9.14
N VAL A 100 17.30 5.30 9.76
CA VAL A 100 16.46 4.21 9.26
C VAL A 100 15.04 4.70 8.93
N PHE A 101 14.44 5.59 9.73
CA PHE A 101 13.12 6.15 9.39
C PHE A 101 13.11 6.92 8.06
N ARG A 102 14.15 7.72 7.76
CA ARG A 102 14.25 8.44 6.47
C ARG A 102 14.47 7.48 5.30
N GLU A 103 15.12 6.35 5.56
CA GLU A 103 15.32 5.28 4.57
C GLU A 103 14.05 4.46 4.35
N ILE A 104 13.19 4.33 5.36
CA ILE A 104 11.91 3.60 5.28
C ILE A 104 10.81 4.43 4.63
N ILE A 105 10.60 5.65 5.14
CA ILE A 105 9.57 6.58 4.67
C ILE A 105 10.13 7.32 3.45
N VAL A 106 10.32 6.54 2.39
CA VAL A 106 10.76 7.03 1.10
C VAL A 106 9.60 7.67 0.35
N PRO A 107 9.88 8.66 -0.53
CA PRO A 107 8.87 9.27 -1.38
C PRO A 107 8.01 8.28 -2.16
N SER A 108 8.52 7.06 -2.43
CA SER A 108 7.81 6.00 -3.14
C SER A 108 6.62 5.41 -2.37
N LEU A 109 6.59 5.44 -1.04
CA LEU A 109 5.43 4.95 -0.28
C LEU A 109 4.21 5.86 -0.45
N TYR A 110 4.45 7.16 -0.58
CA TYR A 110 3.43 8.18 -0.87
C TYR A 110 3.23 8.44 -2.36
N ALA A 111 4.12 7.91 -3.21
CA ALA A 111 4.08 8.16 -4.63
C ALA A 111 2.79 7.59 -5.23
N GLY A 112 2.12 8.42 -6.02
CA GLY A 112 0.86 8.06 -6.65
C GLY A 112 -0.32 7.99 -5.69
N ILE A 113 -0.21 8.30 -4.39
CA ILE A 113 -1.39 8.42 -3.54
C ILE A 113 -2.04 9.77 -3.79
N GLU A 114 -3.33 9.77 -4.13
CA GLU A 114 -4.18 10.96 -4.13
C GLU A 114 -4.95 11.05 -2.83
N TYR A 115 -5.19 12.30 -2.41
CA TYR A 115 -5.78 12.61 -1.13
C TYR A 115 -7.04 13.44 -1.30
N GLN A 116 -8.07 13.11 -0.54
CA GLN A 116 -9.22 13.96 -0.30
C GLN A 116 -9.18 14.41 1.16
N GLY A 117 -8.74 15.65 1.39
CA GLY A 117 -8.38 16.11 2.73
C GLY A 117 -7.19 15.32 3.27
N GLU A 118 -7.36 14.66 4.42
CA GLU A 118 -6.31 13.83 5.06
C GLU A 118 -6.38 12.35 4.65
N HIS A 119 -7.40 11.94 3.90
CA HIS A 119 -7.65 10.54 3.57
C HIS A 119 -7.16 10.20 2.17
N ALA A 120 -6.42 9.10 2.05
CA ALA A 120 -6.06 8.54 0.75
C ALA A 120 -7.33 8.14 -0.01
N SER A 121 -7.55 8.70 -1.20
CA SER A 121 -8.75 8.48 -2.02
C SER A 121 -8.49 7.55 -3.19
N LYS A 122 -7.32 7.66 -3.83
CA LYS A 122 -6.89 6.78 -4.93
C LYS A 122 -5.40 6.50 -4.81
N TRP A 123 -4.95 5.43 -5.43
CA TRP A 123 -3.53 5.14 -5.53
C TRP A 123 -3.14 4.65 -6.93
N TYR A 124 -2.12 5.27 -7.51
CA TYR A 124 -1.50 4.87 -8.77
C TYR A 124 -0.23 4.07 -8.45
N PRO A 125 -0.24 2.74 -8.63
CA PRO A 125 0.91 1.88 -8.30
C PRO A 125 2.06 2.02 -9.30
N VAL A 126 1.78 2.62 -10.46
CA VAL A 126 2.74 2.92 -11.55
C VAL A 126 2.60 4.40 -11.93
N PRO A 127 3.52 4.97 -12.75
CA PRO A 127 3.41 6.37 -13.17
C PRO A 127 2.03 6.68 -13.77
N LYS A 128 1.40 7.80 -13.38
CA LYS A 128 0.02 8.16 -13.80
C LYS A 128 -0.22 8.10 -15.31
N ARG A 129 0.80 8.38 -16.13
CA ARG A 129 0.75 8.26 -17.60
C ARG A 129 0.45 6.85 -18.14
N ASP A 130 0.53 5.83 -17.29
CA ASP A 130 0.19 4.44 -17.61
C ASP A 130 -1.29 4.13 -17.29
N HIS A 131 -2.00 5.08 -16.66
CA HIS A 131 -3.45 5.06 -16.39
C HIS A 131 -3.92 3.86 -15.55
N ILE A 132 -3.07 3.28 -14.71
CA ILE A 132 -3.48 2.22 -13.78
C ILE A 132 -3.71 2.83 -12.40
N VAL A 133 -4.90 2.60 -11.84
CA VAL A 133 -5.32 3.15 -10.54
C VAL A 133 -6.06 2.11 -9.72
N LEU A 134 -5.86 2.16 -8.41
CA LEU A 134 -6.70 1.51 -7.41
C LEU A 134 -7.58 2.60 -6.80
N ASP A 135 -8.89 2.46 -7.01
CA ASP A 135 -9.90 3.40 -6.54
C ASP A 135 -10.96 2.62 -5.74
N PRO A 136 -11.06 2.78 -4.40
CA PRO A 136 -12.02 2.03 -3.59
C PRO A 136 -13.48 2.25 -4.01
N ALA A 137 -13.80 3.37 -4.67
CA ALA A 137 -15.16 3.64 -5.15
C ALA A 137 -15.49 2.89 -6.46
N ARG A 138 -14.51 2.25 -7.11
CA ARG A 138 -14.66 1.55 -8.38
C ARG A 138 -14.06 0.15 -8.28
N HIS A 139 -14.78 -0.88 -8.75
CA HIS A 139 -14.28 -2.26 -8.74
C HIS A 139 -13.72 -2.71 -7.37
N PHE A 140 -14.27 -2.18 -6.27
CA PHE A 140 -13.85 -2.48 -4.90
C PHE A 140 -12.34 -2.30 -4.65
N GLY A 141 -11.69 -1.38 -5.36
CA GLY A 141 -10.26 -1.10 -5.20
C GLY A 141 -9.33 -2.01 -6.00
N SER A 142 -9.86 -2.95 -6.81
CA SER A 142 -9.04 -3.70 -7.76
C SER A 142 -8.40 -2.77 -8.79
N PRO A 143 -7.21 -3.11 -9.32
CA PRO A 143 -6.54 -2.26 -10.29
C PRO A 143 -7.31 -2.17 -11.62
N ILE A 144 -7.52 -0.95 -12.09
CA ILE A 144 -8.27 -0.64 -13.31
C ILE A 144 -7.50 0.34 -14.18
N ASN A 145 -7.85 0.41 -15.46
CA ASN A 145 -7.56 1.58 -16.27
C ASN A 145 -8.41 2.76 -15.79
N GLU A 146 -7.82 3.91 -15.47
CA GLU A 146 -8.54 5.04 -14.88
C GLU A 146 -9.63 5.58 -15.80
N ASP A 147 -9.31 5.81 -17.08
CA ASP A 147 -10.24 6.44 -18.02
C ASP A 147 -11.40 5.53 -18.38
N THR A 148 -11.13 4.24 -18.61
CA THR A 148 -12.15 3.30 -19.10
C THR A 148 -12.82 2.47 -18.02
N GLY A 149 -12.17 2.33 -16.86
CA GLY A 149 -12.63 1.45 -15.77
C GLY A 149 -12.40 -0.03 -16.02
N ILE A 150 -11.77 -0.40 -17.14
CA ILE A 150 -11.55 -1.81 -17.46
C ILE A 150 -10.51 -2.39 -16.47
N PRO A 151 -10.79 -3.53 -15.80
CA PRO A 151 -9.83 -4.21 -14.95
C PRO A 151 -8.55 -4.56 -15.69
N THR A 152 -7.39 -4.34 -15.06
CA THR A 152 -6.09 -4.69 -15.68
C THR A 152 -5.97 -6.20 -15.88
N GLU A 153 -6.54 -7.00 -14.98
CA GLU A 153 -6.64 -8.46 -15.11
C GLU A 153 -7.41 -8.88 -16.37
N ALA A 154 -8.47 -8.15 -16.74
CA ALA A 154 -9.29 -8.47 -17.90
C ALA A 154 -8.53 -8.21 -19.20
N LEU A 155 -7.78 -7.09 -19.25
CA LEU A 155 -6.90 -6.78 -20.37
C LEU A 155 -5.78 -7.82 -20.52
N HIS A 156 -5.18 -8.22 -19.40
CA HIS A 156 -4.13 -9.24 -19.40
C HIS A 156 -4.67 -10.63 -19.78
N ALA A 157 -5.85 -11.01 -19.29
CA ALA A 157 -6.50 -12.27 -19.66
C ALA A 157 -6.85 -12.32 -21.14
N SER A 158 -7.40 -11.23 -21.71
CA SER A 158 -7.64 -11.12 -23.15
C SER A 158 -6.35 -11.27 -23.94
N TYR A 159 -5.28 -10.59 -23.54
CA TYR A 159 -3.97 -10.71 -24.18
C TYR A 159 -3.45 -12.15 -24.20
N LEU A 160 -3.56 -12.87 -23.08
CA LEU A 160 -3.14 -14.27 -23.01
C LEU A 160 -4.01 -15.19 -23.87
N ALA A 161 -5.32 -14.96 -23.91
CA ALA A 161 -6.26 -15.73 -24.73
C ALA A 161 -5.98 -15.59 -26.24
N GLU A 162 -5.51 -14.42 -26.67
CA GLU A 162 -5.14 -14.14 -28.07
C GLU A 162 -3.71 -14.60 -28.44
N GLY A 163 -3.01 -15.31 -27.54
CA GLY A 163 -1.70 -15.93 -27.81
C GLY A 163 -0.50 -15.22 -27.17
N GLY A 164 -0.70 -14.10 -26.48
CA GLY A 164 0.34 -13.46 -25.67
C GLY A 164 1.52 -12.88 -26.45
N ASP A 165 1.34 -12.52 -27.72
CA ASP A 165 2.36 -11.87 -28.55
C ASP A 165 2.03 -10.40 -28.84
N GLU A 166 2.85 -9.71 -29.64
CA GLU A 166 2.58 -8.29 -29.96
C GLU A 166 1.26 -8.09 -30.73
N ARG A 167 0.84 -9.09 -31.52
CA ARG A 167 -0.43 -9.06 -32.24
C ARG A 167 -1.60 -9.20 -31.27
N ALA A 168 -1.49 -10.06 -30.26
CA ALA A 168 -2.48 -10.20 -29.19
C ALA A 168 -2.73 -8.87 -28.47
N ALA A 169 -1.67 -8.12 -28.14
CA ALA A 169 -1.82 -6.80 -27.51
C ALA A 169 -2.57 -5.80 -28.40
N ALA A 170 -2.34 -5.83 -29.72
CA ALA A 170 -3.06 -4.99 -30.68
C ALA A 170 -4.53 -5.41 -30.83
N LEU A 171 -4.82 -6.71 -30.81
CA LEU A 171 -6.19 -7.23 -30.85
C LEU A 171 -6.95 -6.85 -29.58
N THR A 172 -6.36 -7.02 -28.40
CA THR A 172 -6.97 -6.57 -27.13
C THR A 172 -7.26 -5.07 -27.15
N ALA A 173 -6.33 -4.26 -27.66
CA ALA A 173 -6.55 -2.81 -27.80
C ALA A 173 -7.75 -2.48 -28.69
N ALA A 174 -7.90 -3.19 -29.82
CA ALA A 174 -9.02 -3.01 -30.74
C ALA A 174 -10.35 -3.49 -30.12
N THR A 175 -10.36 -4.64 -29.44
CA THR A 175 -11.55 -5.23 -28.81
C THR A 175 -12.14 -4.34 -27.72
N TYR A 176 -11.27 -3.77 -26.89
CA TYR A 176 -11.68 -2.89 -25.78
C TYR A 176 -11.78 -1.41 -26.18
N ASP A 177 -11.47 -1.08 -27.43
CA ASP A 177 -11.41 0.29 -27.97
C ASP A 177 -10.57 1.24 -27.10
N ILE A 178 -9.34 0.81 -26.75
CA ILE A 178 -8.41 1.61 -25.94
C ILE A 178 -7.03 1.73 -26.59
N PRO A 179 -6.27 2.80 -26.28
CA PRO A 179 -4.90 2.95 -26.74
C PRO A 179 -4.02 1.74 -26.40
N LEU A 180 -3.28 1.23 -27.40
CA LEU A 180 -2.34 0.10 -27.24
C LEU A 180 -1.34 0.31 -26.09
N ARG A 181 -0.92 1.55 -25.86
CA ARG A 181 -0.02 1.90 -24.74
C ARG A 181 -0.60 1.55 -23.37
N TRP A 182 -1.93 1.67 -23.19
CA TRP A 182 -2.62 1.37 -21.94
C TRP A 182 -2.78 -0.14 -21.75
N VAL A 183 -3.07 -0.88 -22.83
CA VAL A 183 -3.03 -2.36 -22.83
C VAL A 183 -1.64 -2.86 -22.45
N LYS A 184 -0.60 -2.34 -23.11
CA LYS A 184 0.79 -2.70 -22.80
C LYS A 184 1.16 -2.35 -21.34
N ALA A 185 0.61 -1.27 -20.78
CA ALA A 185 0.81 -0.93 -19.37
C ALA A 185 0.15 -1.94 -18.44
N ALA A 186 -1.12 -2.31 -18.69
CA ALA A 186 -1.84 -3.31 -17.91
C ALA A 186 -1.13 -4.68 -17.94
N ILE A 187 -0.68 -5.12 -19.13
CA ILE A 187 0.09 -6.36 -19.28
C ILE A 187 1.37 -6.34 -18.44
N ARG A 188 2.16 -5.25 -18.51
CA ARG A 188 3.38 -5.10 -17.71
C ARG A 188 3.09 -5.15 -16.21
N TYR A 189 2.03 -4.48 -15.79
CA TYR A 189 1.61 -4.41 -14.39
C TYR A 189 1.22 -5.80 -13.86
N GLU A 190 0.34 -6.52 -14.56
CA GLU A 190 -0.08 -7.88 -14.17
C GLU A 190 1.08 -8.88 -14.19
N SER A 191 1.96 -8.78 -15.20
CA SER A 191 3.16 -9.61 -15.29
C SER A 191 4.14 -9.36 -14.13
N GLN A 192 4.19 -8.14 -13.59
CA GLN A 192 5.00 -7.81 -12.41
C GLN A 192 4.37 -8.35 -11.12
N LEU A 193 3.04 -8.25 -10.98
CA LEU A 193 2.32 -8.81 -9.83
C LEU A 193 2.50 -10.33 -9.73
N ALA A 194 2.46 -11.03 -10.85
CA ALA A 194 2.69 -12.48 -10.90
C ALA A 194 4.09 -12.86 -10.41
N LYS A 195 5.12 -12.04 -10.71
CA LYS A 195 6.50 -12.28 -10.26
C LYS A 195 6.70 -12.00 -8.78
N ALA A 196 5.96 -11.06 -8.21
CA ALA A 196 6.05 -10.70 -6.79
C ALA A 196 5.35 -11.70 -5.85
N SER A 197 4.53 -12.60 -6.40
CA SER A 197 3.80 -13.65 -5.66
C SER A 197 4.63 -14.92 -5.40
N HIS A 198 5.91 -14.94 -5.79
CA HIS A 198 6.86 -16.03 -5.63
C HIS A 198 8.08 -15.59 -4.82
#